data_AF-A0A7S3HJA7-F1
#
_entry.id   AF-A0A7S3HJA7-F1
#
_cell.length_a   1.000
_cell.length_b   1.000
_cell.length_c   1.000
_cell.angle_alpha   90.00
_cell.angle_beta   90.00
_cell.angle_gamma   90.00
#
_symmetry.space_group_name_H-M   'P 1'
#
loop_
_entity.id
_entity.type
_entity.pdbx_description
1 polymer ?
#
loop_
_entity_poly.entity_id
_entity_poly.type
_entity_poly.pdbx_seq_one_letter_code
_entity_poly.pdbx_strand_id
1 'polypeptide(L)'
;QEQGFGEIEFFMESIDSEINSHHVVAALFKGNEALMRTVSHQHLYDLVELIMKNGKSHRYLSLFAAISHVKDRNIVENQLEIVKTLTSPGRFDRVKCFFCPVDHPDYQLKVDLMEPFLDHHGDLSLDDLPPLLAYHLMFLEVLSGCTVGRMNITTVEAKVQSVFNYVDILDSILHPGTITTAKTRLCKFFYNSIIEVELRVPGLEQDPRIWKLLESFKTVLNEAKDMLMNAEKLGWESPQVSRQRIEYFLVAIMTLGGFFQHYYRANSFQSDDRGGESALSPGGMSQKNVTKSVAISLTHVDELILFFFGKIREVHDLNSKILSAEWKKVIYDALDTLNKSTSGEGLIYPGLKPISKTGANGESEREDEEEELETPVDAEQALIANYKTFLNALATDNNVQFRADNENVAFIKILEELPYIEDPCESDVRYETLIRKLVSHIRENISIVNGQKRLDARVTKTSTWIIRAFRTMIENKMGMSIYERDDEGGQEQDEAAFPVVNALNTCGATALCLDLIADGIDKGLQMEAVKMGVGLLFKE
;
A
#
# COMPACT_ATOMS: atom_id res chain seq x y z
N GLN A 1 8.93 3.23 7.25
CA GLN A 1 7.81 2.30 7.51
C GLN A 1 7.99 1.63 8.87
N GLU A 2 9.03 0.82 9.10
CA GLU A 2 9.26 0.14 10.40
C GLU A 2 9.28 1.09 11.62
N GLN A 3 9.97 2.24 11.52
CA GLN A 3 10.00 3.23 12.60
C GLN A 3 8.61 3.77 12.94
N GLY A 4 7.79 4.05 11.92
CA GLY A 4 6.43 4.52 12.14
C GLY A 4 5.47 3.41 12.58
N PHE A 5 5.78 2.14 12.28
CA PHE A 5 5.03 1.00 12.83
C PHE A 5 5.24 0.88 14.35
N GLY A 6 6.41 1.27 14.87
CA GLY A 6 6.64 1.39 16.31
C GLY A 6 5.67 2.36 17.01
N GLU A 7 5.13 3.33 16.27
CA GLU A 7 4.19 4.34 16.76
C GLU A 7 2.75 4.08 16.29
N ILE A 8 2.42 2.85 15.88
CA ILE A 8 1.09 2.53 15.32
C ILE A 8 -0.03 2.84 16.30
N GLU A 9 0.16 2.60 17.60
CA GLU A 9 -0.83 2.89 18.64
C GLU A 9 -1.17 4.38 18.68
N PHE A 10 -0.16 5.25 18.64
CA PHE A 10 -0.36 6.70 18.56
C PHE A 10 -1.19 7.10 17.33
N PHE A 11 -0.89 6.55 16.15
CA PHE A 11 -1.65 6.87 14.93
C PHE A 11 -3.09 6.35 14.97
N MET A 12 -3.33 5.23 15.66
CA MET A 12 -4.66 4.66 15.83
C MET A 12 -5.50 5.47 16.83
N GLU A 13 -4.90 5.91 17.94
CA GLU A 13 -5.56 6.76 18.94
C GLU A 13 -5.85 8.18 18.42
N SER A 14 -4.98 8.70 17.55
CA SER A 14 -5.10 10.05 16.98
C SER A 14 -5.90 10.12 15.68
N ILE A 15 -6.60 9.04 15.30
CA ILE A 15 -7.30 8.95 14.01
C ILE A 15 -8.42 10.01 13.86
N ASP A 16 -8.99 10.45 14.99
CA ASP A 16 -10.01 11.49 15.08
C ASP A 16 -9.42 12.90 15.33
N SER A 17 -8.12 13.01 15.60
CA SER A 17 -7.47 14.27 16.00
C SER A 17 -7.21 15.26 14.85
N GLU A 18 -7.88 15.09 13.70
CA GLU A 18 -7.74 15.91 12.48
C GLU A 18 -6.32 16.05 11.90
N ILE A 19 -5.34 15.28 12.40
CA ILE A 19 -3.95 15.28 11.90
C ILE A 19 -3.71 14.26 10.78
N ASN A 20 -4.77 13.72 10.18
CA ASN A 20 -4.72 12.76 9.07
C ASN A 20 -3.94 11.47 9.34
N SER A 21 -3.95 10.96 10.59
CA SER A 21 -3.25 9.72 10.96
C SER A 21 -3.62 8.51 10.09
N HIS A 22 -4.85 8.47 9.59
CA HIS A 22 -5.32 7.42 8.66
C HIS A 22 -4.51 7.32 7.36
N HIS A 23 -3.96 8.43 6.84
CA HIS A 23 -3.03 8.39 5.70
C HIS A 23 -1.68 7.79 6.09
N VAL A 24 -1.20 8.08 7.30
CA VAL A 24 0.04 7.49 7.82
C VAL A 24 -0.13 5.99 7.98
N VAL A 25 -1.24 5.55 8.61
CA VAL A 25 -1.59 4.12 8.73
C VAL A 25 -1.55 3.43 7.37
N ALA A 26 -2.20 3.98 6.35
CA ALA A 26 -2.17 3.41 5.00
C ALA A 26 -0.74 3.35 4.41
N ALA A 27 0.07 4.40 4.61
CA ALA A 27 1.43 4.46 4.10
C ALA A 27 2.42 3.51 4.81
N LEU A 28 2.20 3.22 6.09
CA LEU A 28 3.04 2.31 6.88
C LEU A 28 3.07 0.91 6.28
N PHE A 29 1.91 0.42 5.86
CA PHE A 29 1.76 -0.93 5.34
C PHE A 29 1.94 -1.02 3.83
N LYS A 30 1.84 0.09 3.09
CA LYS A 30 1.90 0.08 1.62
C LYS A 30 3.10 -0.71 1.07
N GLY A 31 2.80 -1.83 0.41
CA GLY A 31 3.80 -2.71 -0.21
C GLY A 31 4.66 -3.54 0.73
N ASN A 32 4.41 -3.50 2.05
CA ASN A 32 5.22 -4.17 3.06
C ASN A 32 4.45 -5.35 3.69
N GLU A 33 4.57 -6.52 3.06
CA GLU A 33 3.90 -7.75 3.51
C GLU A 33 4.31 -8.16 4.93
N ALA A 34 5.58 -8.00 5.28
CA ALA A 34 6.09 -8.37 6.61
C ALA A 34 5.39 -7.57 7.71
N LEU A 35 5.28 -6.25 7.56
CA LEU A 35 4.58 -5.40 8.52
C LEU A 35 3.09 -5.71 8.59
N MET A 36 2.45 -5.98 7.45
CA MET A 36 1.04 -6.37 7.42
C MET A 36 0.78 -7.66 8.21
N ARG A 37 1.71 -8.62 8.21
CA ARG A 37 1.59 -9.88 8.95
C ARG A 37 1.86 -9.72 10.45
N THR A 38 2.58 -8.68 10.88
CA THR A 38 2.89 -8.43 12.29
C THR A 38 1.86 -7.58 13.02
N VAL A 39 0.89 -6.98 12.30
CA VAL A 39 -0.09 -6.09 12.92
C VAL A 39 -1.00 -6.85 13.89
N SER A 40 -1.23 -6.27 15.06
CA SER A 40 -2.17 -6.84 16.03
C SER A 40 -3.60 -6.77 15.50
N HIS A 41 -4.29 -7.91 15.48
CA HIS A 41 -5.71 -7.97 15.13
C HIS A 41 -6.61 -7.28 16.14
N GLN A 42 -6.14 -7.01 17.37
CA GLN A 42 -6.90 -6.25 18.37
C GLN A 42 -7.27 -4.86 17.85
N HIS A 43 -6.38 -4.22 17.10
CA HIS A 43 -6.64 -2.92 16.47
C HIS A 43 -7.87 -2.93 15.55
N LEU A 44 -8.20 -4.06 14.91
CA LEU A 44 -9.39 -4.18 14.07
C LEU A 44 -10.66 -4.15 14.92
N TYR A 45 -10.66 -4.78 16.08
CA TYR A 45 -11.79 -4.75 17.01
C TYR A 45 -11.98 -3.34 17.58
N ASP A 46 -10.90 -2.69 17.99
CA ASP A 46 -10.95 -1.34 18.56
C ASP A 46 -11.52 -0.33 17.54
N LEU A 47 -11.12 -0.43 16.27
CA LEU A 47 -11.68 0.40 15.20
C LEU A 47 -13.17 0.14 14.94
N VAL A 48 -13.64 -1.10 15.06
CA VAL A 48 -15.08 -1.40 14.93
C VAL A 48 -15.86 -0.82 16.10
N GLU A 49 -15.33 -0.87 17.32
CA GLU A 49 -15.95 -0.22 18.47
C GLU A 49 -16.01 1.31 18.28
N LEU A 50 -14.97 1.93 17.71
CA LEU A 50 -14.99 3.34 17.33
C LEU A 50 -16.08 3.63 16.29
N ILE A 51 -16.24 2.81 15.24
CA ILE A 51 -17.34 2.95 14.26
C ILE A 51 -18.70 2.89 14.97
N MET A 52 -18.86 1.96 15.92
CA MET A 52 -20.11 1.75 16.63
C MET A 52 -20.44 2.85 17.64
N LYS A 53 -19.42 3.54 18.18
CA LYS A 53 -19.54 4.59 19.19
C LYS A 53 -19.60 6.00 18.59
N ASN A 54 -18.69 6.30 17.66
CA ASN A 54 -18.48 7.64 17.11
C ASN A 54 -19.18 7.84 15.76
N GLY A 55 -19.62 6.75 15.11
CA GLY A 55 -20.30 6.77 13.83
C GLY A 55 -19.42 6.31 12.66
N LYS A 56 -20.01 6.32 11.47
CA LYS A 56 -19.40 5.78 10.24
C LYS A 56 -18.44 6.79 9.61
N SER A 57 -17.15 6.60 9.81
CA SER A 57 -16.06 7.39 9.22
C SER A 57 -15.12 6.50 8.42
N HIS A 58 -14.80 6.88 7.17
CA HIS A 58 -13.91 6.09 6.30
C HIS A 58 -12.50 5.97 6.89
N ARG A 59 -12.10 6.93 7.73
CA ARG A 59 -10.80 6.93 8.41
C ARG A 59 -10.60 5.68 9.25
N TYR A 60 -11.66 5.21 9.94
CA TYR A 60 -11.61 3.98 10.73
C TYR A 60 -11.40 2.71 9.89
N LEU A 61 -11.63 2.77 8.58
CA LEU A 61 -11.44 1.62 7.68
C LEU A 61 -10.03 1.57 7.05
N SER A 62 -9.21 2.61 7.27
CA SER A 62 -7.89 2.75 6.65
C SER A 62 -6.96 1.57 6.93
N LEU A 63 -6.90 1.10 8.18
CA LEU A 63 -6.08 -0.06 8.55
C LEU A 63 -6.55 -1.32 7.81
N PHE A 64 -7.85 -1.57 7.78
CA PHE A 64 -8.43 -2.74 7.12
C PHE A 64 -8.07 -2.78 5.64
N ALA A 65 -8.18 -1.64 4.95
CA ALA A 65 -7.81 -1.53 3.54
C ALA A 65 -6.31 -1.82 3.35
N ALA A 66 -5.48 -1.21 4.20
CA ALA A 66 -4.03 -1.24 4.09
C ALA A 66 -3.40 -2.63 4.30
N ILE A 67 -4.03 -3.52 5.08
CA ILE A 67 -3.48 -4.84 5.43
C ILE A 67 -4.16 -6.02 4.72
N SER A 68 -5.13 -5.73 3.83
CA SER A 68 -5.97 -6.75 3.21
C SER A 68 -5.24 -7.62 2.18
N HIS A 69 -4.32 -7.05 1.40
CA HIS A 69 -3.57 -7.75 0.35
C HIS A 69 -2.32 -6.97 -0.06
N VAL A 70 -1.40 -7.63 -0.78
CA VAL A 70 -0.21 -7.00 -1.39
C VAL A 70 -0.20 -7.31 -2.87
N LYS A 71 -0.51 -6.32 -3.71
CA LYS A 71 -0.70 -6.51 -5.16
C LYS A 71 -1.70 -7.65 -5.40
N ASP A 72 -1.38 -8.64 -6.22
CA ASP A 72 -2.27 -9.78 -6.48
C ASP A 72 -2.12 -10.93 -5.47
N ARG A 73 -1.39 -10.70 -4.36
CA ARG A 73 -1.15 -11.70 -3.30
C ARG A 73 -2.04 -11.46 -2.10
N ASN A 74 -2.61 -12.54 -1.61
CA ASN A 74 -3.44 -12.54 -0.42
C ASN A 74 -2.62 -12.61 0.88
N ILE A 75 -3.19 -12.06 1.95
CA ILE A 75 -2.75 -12.28 3.33
C ILE A 75 -3.93 -12.91 4.08
N VAL A 76 -4.06 -14.23 3.94
CA VAL A 76 -5.25 -15.00 4.36
C VAL A 76 -5.64 -14.72 5.81
N GLU A 77 -4.67 -14.63 6.71
CA GLU A 77 -4.92 -14.37 8.13
C GLU A 77 -5.61 -13.02 8.37
N ASN A 78 -5.14 -11.98 7.69
CA ASN A 78 -5.72 -10.64 7.79
C ASN A 78 -7.09 -10.57 7.10
N GLN A 79 -7.22 -11.16 5.90
CA GLN A 79 -8.48 -11.16 5.16
C GLN A 79 -9.61 -11.84 5.95
N LEU A 80 -9.32 -13.02 6.53
CA LEU A 80 -10.25 -13.73 7.39
C LEU A 80 -10.67 -12.90 8.60
N GLU A 81 -9.70 -12.30 9.31
CA GLU A 81 -10.00 -11.56 10.52
C GLU A 81 -10.74 -10.24 10.24
N ILE A 82 -10.38 -9.52 9.17
CA ILE A 82 -11.11 -8.33 8.70
C ILE A 82 -12.57 -8.68 8.43
N VAL A 83 -12.81 -9.70 7.60
CA VAL A 83 -14.16 -10.08 7.19
C VAL A 83 -14.96 -10.57 8.40
N LYS A 84 -14.38 -11.41 9.25
CA LYS A 84 -15.00 -11.86 10.50
C LYS A 84 -15.38 -10.67 11.39
N THR A 85 -14.50 -9.69 11.56
CA THR A 85 -14.73 -8.55 12.44
C THR A 85 -15.84 -7.64 11.92
N LEU A 86 -15.82 -7.31 10.62
CA LEU A 86 -16.80 -6.40 9.99
C LEU A 86 -18.16 -7.04 9.71
N THR A 87 -18.20 -8.36 9.46
CA THR A 87 -19.42 -9.06 8.98
C THR A 87 -20.02 -10.01 10.01
N SER A 88 -19.55 -9.97 11.26
CA SER A 88 -20.09 -10.76 12.36
C SER A 88 -21.58 -10.43 12.61
N PRO A 89 -22.43 -11.44 12.90
CA PRO A 89 -23.84 -11.22 13.20
C PRO A 89 -24.04 -10.21 14.33
N GLY A 90 -24.99 -9.30 14.18
CA GLY A 90 -25.28 -8.22 15.14
C GLY A 90 -24.38 -6.98 15.01
N ARG A 91 -23.09 -7.13 14.68
CA ARG A 91 -22.21 -5.98 14.36
C ARG A 91 -22.46 -5.48 12.95
N PHE A 92 -22.63 -6.39 12.00
CA PHE A 92 -22.79 -6.04 10.58
C PHE A 92 -23.92 -5.03 10.35
N ASP A 93 -25.07 -5.16 11.03
CA ASP A 93 -26.18 -4.21 10.86
C ASP A 93 -25.85 -2.79 11.35
N ARG A 94 -24.94 -2.65 12.30
CA ARG A 94 -24.48 -1.35 12.82
C ARG A 94 -23.39 -0.74 11.95
N VAL A 95 -22.55 -1.58 11.35
CA VAL A 95 -21.37 -1.19 10.58
C VAL A 95 -21.71 -0.98 9.11
N LYS A 96 -22.57 -1.82 8.51
CA LYS A 96 -22.92 -1.75 7.08
C LYS A 96 -23.50 -0.38 6.69
N CYS A 97 -23.23 0.03 5.45
CA CYS A 97 -23.71 1.28 4.90
C CYS A 97 -24.06 1.06 3.43
N PHE A 98 -25.32 1.29 3.05
CA PHE A 98 -25.84 1.16 1.69
C PHE A 98 -25.63 -0.21 1.01
N PHE A 99 -25.67 -1.29 1.80
CA PHE A 99 -25.69 -2.67 1.30
C PHE A 99 -27.14 -3.11 1.20
N CYS A 100 -27.85 -2.55 0.23
CA CYS A 100 -29.28 -2.71 0.06
C CYS A 100 -29.67 -2.59 -1.42
N PRO A 101 -30.84 -3.12 -1.81
CA PRO A 101 -31.36 -2.97 -3.16
C PRO A 101 -31.70 -1.51 -3.50
N VAL A 102 -31.83 -1.23 -4.79
CA VAL A 102 -32.05 0.14 -5.31
C VAL A 102 -33.41 0.74 -4.94
N ASP A 103 -34.38 -0.07 -4.53
CA ASP A 103 -35.70 0.35 -4.06
C ASP A 103 -35.75 0.62 -2.53
N HIS A 104 -34.65 0.37 -1.82
CA HIS A 104 -34.57 0.59 -0.39
C HIS A 104 -34.39 2.09 -0.04
N PRO A 105 -35.03 2.61 1.03
CA PRO A 105 -34.88 4.01 1.43
C PRO A 105 -33.42 4.46 1.65
N ASP A 106 -32.58 3.61 2.24
CA ASP A 106 -31.15 3.91 2.41
C ASP A 106 -30.43 4.08 1.07
N TYR A 107 -30.86 3.37 0.01
CA TYR A 107 -30.30 3.56 -1.32
C TYR A 107 -30.66 4.93 -1.89
N GLN A 108 -31.89 5.41 -1.66
CA GLN A 108 -32.28 6.76 -2.06
C GLN A 108 -31.40 7.81 -1.37
N LEU A 109 -31.13 7.66 -0.07
CA LEU A 109 -30.17 8.52 0.63
C LEU A 109 -28.78 8.50 -0.02
N LYS A 110 -28.29 7.32 -0.43
CA LYS A 110 -27.01 7.21 -1.17
C LYS A 110 -27.04 8.00 -2.48
N VAL A 111 -28.15 7.95 -3.22
CA VAL A 111 -28.33 8.72 -4.46
C VAL A 111 -28.33 10.22 -4.17
N ASP A 112 -29.06 10.67 -3.15
CA ASP A 112 -29.12 12.08 -2.76
C ASP A 112 -27.74 12.61 -2.36
N LEU A 113 -26.90 11.79 -1.70
CA LEU A 113 -25.51 12.14 -1.37
C LEU A 113 -24.58 12.20 -2.59
N MET A 114 -24.92 11.50 -3.68
CA MET A 114 -24.15 11.48 -4.93
C MET A 114 -24.58 12.59 -5.91
N GLU A 115 -25.82 13.06 -5.82
CA GLU A 115 -26.42 14.04 -6.75
C GLU A 115 -25.54 15.27 -7.00
N PRO A 116 -24.91 15.92 -6.00
CA PRO A 116 -24.07 17.11 -6.22
C PRO A 116 -22.83 16.85 -7.08
N PHE A 117 -22.44 15.59 -7.26
CA PHE A 117 -21.20 15.18 -7.89
C PHE A 117 -21.42 14.52 -9.27
N LEU A 118 -22.67 14.40 -9.75
CA LEU A 118 -22.98 13.74 -11.02
C LEU A 118 -22.36 14.45 -12.23
N ASP A 119 -22.44 15.78 -12.25
CA ASP A 119 -21.87 16.62 -13.31
C ASP A 119 -20.44 17.08 -12.98
N HIS A 120 -19.83 16.53 -11.93
CA HIS A 120 -18.48 16.89 -11.55
C HIS A 120 -17.46 16.29 -12.54
N HIS A 121 -16.68 17.15 -13.19
CA HIS A 121 -15.68 16.73 -14.18
C HIS A 121 -14.28 16.50 -13.61
N GLY A 122 -14.03 16.86 -12.35
CA GLY A 122 -12.77 16.60 -11.65
C GLY A 122 -12.68 15.21 -11.02
N ASP A 123 -11.49 14.84 -10.57
CA ASP A 123 -11.29 13.62 -9.79
C ASP A 123 -11.64 13.88 -8.32
N LEU A 124 -12.48 13.02 -7.72
CA LEU A 124 -12.94 13.15 -6.33
C LEU A 124 -12.15 12.24 -5.39
N SER A 125 -11.56 12.79 -4.32
CA SER A 125 -11.03 11.99 -3.22
C SER A 125 -12.15 11.54 -2.26
N LEU A 126 -11.85 10.62 -1.33
CA LEU A 126 -12.82 10.25 -0.30
C LEU A 126 -13.13 11.41 0.67
N ASP A 127 -12.17 12.31 0.87
CA ASP A 127 -12.34 13.46 1.77
C ASP A 127 -13.20 14.58 1.14
N ASP A 128 -13.38 14.55 -0.19
CA ASP A 128 -14.28 15.46 -0.91
C ASP A 128 -15.76 15.01 -0.84
N LEU A 129 -16.02 13.78 -0.39
CA LEU A 129 -17.34 13.19 -0.38
C LEU A 129 -18.03 13.32 0.99
N PRO A 130 -19.38 13.31 1.04
CA PRO A 130 -20.10 13.23 2.29
C PRO A 130 -19.66 12.02 3.13
N PRO A 131 -19.53 12.14 4.47
CA PRO A 131 -18.92 11.11 5.32
C PRO A 131 -19.51 9.70 5.15
N LEU A 132 -20.84 9.58 5.03
CA LEU A 132 -21.50 8.29 4.83
C LEU A 132 -21.20 7.67 3.46
N LEU A 133 -21.11 8.50 2.41
CA LEU A 133 -20.75 8.04 1.07
C LEU A 133 -19.28 7.61 1.04
N ALA A 134 -18.38 8.43 1.61
CA ALA A 134 -16.96 8.10 1.74
C ALA A 134 -16.76 6.78 2.50
N TYR A 135 -17.47 6.60 3.61
CA TYR A 135 -17.46 5.37 4.39
C TYR A 135 -17.91 4.16 3.57
N HIS A 136 -19.06 4.25 2.89
CA HIS A 136 -19.56 3.15 2.04
C HIS A 136 -18.55 2.75 0.96
N LEU A 137 -17.97 3.73 0.28
CA LEU A 137 -16.98 3.49 -0.77
C LEU A 137 -15.70 2.84 -0.22
N MET A 138 -15.21 3.29 0.92
CA MET A 138 -14.07 2.66 1.59
C MET A 138 -14.43 1.24 2.08
N PHE A 139 -15.65 1.02 2.57
CA PHE A 139 -16.11 -0.29 3.02
C PHE A 139 -16.16 -1.31 1.88
N LEU A 140 -16.62 -0.89 0.70
CA LEU A 140 -16.53 -1.71 -0.52
C LEU A 140 -15.07 -2.02 -0.88
N GLU A 141 -14.17 -1.04 -0.78
CA GLU A 141 -12.76 -1.23 -1.07
C GLU A 141 -12.09 -2.23 -0.13
N VAL A 142 -12.39 -2.17 1.17
CA VAL A 142 -11.92 -3.13 2.18
C VAL A 142 -12.38 -4.55 1.85
N LEU A 143 -13.69 -4.75 1.69
CA LEU A 143 -14.22 -6.09 1.44
C LEU A 143 -13.77 -6.64 0.08
N SER A 144 -13.66 -5.78 -0.93
CA SER A 144 -13.10 -6.16 -2.22
C SER A 144 -11.63 -6.57 -2.11
N GLY A 145 -10.83 -5.87 -1.29
CA GLY A 145 -9.43 -6.22 -1.05
C GLY A 145 -9.27 -7.55 -0.32
N CYS A 146 -10.25 -7.93 0.51
CA CYS A 146 -10.24 -9.21 1.21
C CYS A 146 -10.49 -10.42 0.29
N THR A 147 -11.03 -10.22 -0.91
CA THR A 147 -11.22 -11.29 -1.90
C THR A 147 -10.12 -11.34 -2.96
N VAL A 148 -9.07 -10.52 -2.84
CA VAL A 148 -7.92 -10.55 -3.74
C VAL A 148 -7.03 -11.75 -3.43
N GLY A 149 -6.62 -12.47 -4.47
CA GLY A 149 -5.67 -13.57 -4.45
C GLY A 149 -6.34 -14.93 -4.35
N ARG A 150 -6.09 -15.84 -5.30
CA ARG A 150 -6.92 -17.04 -5.49
C ARG A 150 -6.76 -18.14 -4.42
N MET A 151 -5.63 -18.24 -3.72
CA MET A 151 -5.37 -19.42 -2.88
C MET A 151 -5.99 -19.35 -1.48
N ASN A 152 -6.80 -20.34 -1.09
CA ASN A 152 -7.33 -20.50 0.28
C ASN A 152 -8.27 -19.37 0.77
N ILE A 153 -8.95 -18.65 -0.12
CA ILE A 153 -9.85 -17.54 0.25
C ILE A 153 -11.35 -17.85 0.11
N THR A 154 -11.74 -19.07 -0.28
CA THR A 154 -13.15 -19.46 -0.53
C THR A 154 -14.12 -19.12 0.61
N THR A 155 -13.66 -19.22 1.86
CA THR A 155 -14.49 -18.86 3.03
C THR A 155 -14.75 -17.36 3.10
N VAL A 156 -13.75 -16.55 2.75
CA VAL A 156 -13.87 -15.10 2.65
C VAL A 156 -14.79 -14.73 1.49
N GLU A 157 -14.59 -15.31 0.30
CA GLU A 157 -15.43 -15.09 -0.88
C GLU A 157 -16.90 -15.38 -0.56
N ALA A 158 -17.22 -16.57 -0.05
CA ALA A 158 -18.59 -16.96 0.28
C ALA A 158 -19.24 -15.99 1.28
N LYS A 159 -18.45 -15.51 2.26
CA LYS A 159 -18.96 -14.55 3.23
C LYS A 159 -19.20 -13.18 2.60
N VAL A 160 -18.29 -12.67 1.77
CA VAL A 160 -18.44 -11.39 1.07
C VAL A 160 -19.62 -11.43 0.09
N GLN A 161 -19.77 -12.52 -0.66
CA GLN A 161 -20.92 -12.75 -1.55
C GLN A 161 -22.25 -12.79 -0.79
N SER A 162 -22.26 -13.30 0.46
CA SER A 162 -23.47 -13.36 1.28
C SER A 162 -23.91 -12.01 1.84
N VAL A 163 -23.00 -11.04 1.99
CA VAL A 163 -23.32 -9.75 2.64
C VAL A 163 -23.79 -8.69 1.67
N PHE A 164 -23.45 -8.80 0.38
CA PHE A 164 -23.95 -7.89 -0.65
C PHE A 164 -24.32 -8.67 -1.91
N ASN A 165 -25.61 -8.67 -2.24
CA ASN A 165 -26.14 -9.41 -3.38
C ASN A 165 -25.63 -8.82 -4.70
N TYR A 166 -25.13 -9.68 -5.60
CA TYR A 166 -24.65 -9.27 -6.92
C TYR A 166 -25.71 -8.54 -7.74
N VAL A 167 -26.99 -8.86 -7.56
CA VAL A 167 -28.09 -8.16 -8.22
C VAL A 167 -28.11 -6.68 -7.83
N ASP A 168 -28.02 -6.40 -6.53
CA ASP A 168 -28.04 -5.04 -5.99
C ASP A 168 -26.78 -4.27 -6.42
N ILE A 169 -25.65 -4.96 -6.54
CA ILE A 169 -24.38 -4.40 -7.05
C ILE A 169 -24.54 -3.98 -8.52
N LEU A 170 -25.05 -4.87 -9.37
CA LEU A 170 -25.27 -4.60 -10.80
C LEU A 170 -26.25 -3.45 -10.99
N ASP A 171 -27.39 -3.47 -10.29
CA ASP A 171 -28.38 -2.40 -10.35
C ASP A 171 -27.81 -1.07 -9.84
N SER A 172 -26.94 -1.10 -8.82
CA SER A 172 -26.21 0.10 -8.34
C SER A 172 -25.23 0.67 -9.37
N ILE A 173 -24.49 -0.17 -10.10
CA ILE A 173 -23.56 0.28 -11.15
C ILE A 173 -24.33 0.88 -12.33
N LEU A 174 -25.45 0.25 -12.71
CA LEU A 174 -26.30 0.66 -13.83
C LEU A 174 -27.14 1.91 -13.51
N HIS A 175 -27.32 2.24 -12.23
CA HIS A 175 -28.14 3.37 -11.82
C HIS A 175 -27.57 4.70 -12.38
N PRO A 176 -28.39 5.54 -13.06
CA PRO A 176 -27.92 6.80 -13.64
C PRO A 176 -27.36 7.79 -12.62
N GLY A 177 -27.92 7.78 -11.40
CA GLY A 177 -27.48 8.61 -10.28
C GLY A 177 -26.20 8.14 -9.59
N THR A 178 -25.48 7.14 -10.12
CA THR A 178 -24.22 6.67 -9.54
C THR A 178 -23.02 7.36 -10.21
N ILE A 179 -22.23 8.09 -9.41
CA ILE A 179 -21.03 8.82 -9.85
C ILE A 179 -19.91 7.87 -10.28
N THR A 180 -19.00 8.34 -11.14
CA THR A 180 -17.89 7.55 -11.70
C THR A 180 -17.06 6.86 -10.61
N THR A 181 -16.66 7.57 -9.55
CA THR A 181 -15.90 6.99 -8.44
C THR A 181 -16.61 5.82 -7.76
N ALA A 182 -17.93 5.93 -7.60
CA ALA A 182 -18.75 4.86 -7.02
C ALA A 182 -18.90 3.69 -7.99
N LYS A 183 -19.10 3.95 -9.29
CA LYS A 183 -19.12 2.92 -10.34
C LYS A 183 -17.81 2.14 -10.38
N THR A 184 -16.66 2.82 -10.32
CA THR A 184 -15.33 2.18 -10.29
C THR A 184 -15.20 1.20 -9.12
N ARG A 185 -15.53 1.64 -7.90
CA ARG A 185 -15.42 0.80 -6.70
C ARG A 185 -16.42 -0.35 -6.69
N LEU A 186 -17.67 -0.11 -7.09
CA LEU A 186 -18.68 -1.15 -7.22
C LEU A 186 -18.28 -2.18 -8.27
N CYS A 187 -17.75 -1.75 -9.42
CA CYS A 187 -17.32 -2.64 -10.48
C CYS A 187 -16.07 -3.45 -10.07
N LYS A 188 -15.14 -2.83 -9.34
CA LYS A 188 -13.98 -3.52 -8.77
C LYS A 188 -14.40 -4.55 -7.70
N PHE A 189 -15.34 -4.18 -6.84
CA PHE A 189 -15.95 -5.11 -5.88
C PHE A 189 -16.63 -6.28 -6.60
N PHE A 190 -17.45 -6.00 -7.62
CA PHE A 190 -18.11 -7.02 -8.43
C PHE A 190 -17.09 -7.96 -9.08
N TYR A 191 -16.04 -7.41 -9.69
CA TYR A 191 -14.98 -8.22 -10.27
C TYR A 191 -14.33 -9.13 -9.21
N ASN A 192 -13.79 -8.56 -8.14
CA ASN A 192 -13.02 -9.32 -7.14
C ASN A 192 -13.85 -10.29 -6.31
N SER A 193 -15.15 -10.03 -6.11
CA SER A 193 -15.99 -10.86 -5.22
C SER A 193 -16.97 -11.78 -5.94
N ILE A 194 -17.25 -11.52 -7.22
CA ILE A 194 -18.22 -12.29 -8.03
C ILE A 194 -17.57 -12.92 -9.26
N ILE A 195 -16.73 -12.19 -9.99
CA ILE A 195 -16.15 -12.69 -11.25
C ILE A 195 -14.89 -13.54 -11.00
N GLU A 196 -13.93 -12.93 -10.31
CA GLU A 196 -12.58 -13.43 -10.07
C GLU A 196 -12.54 -14.23 -8.76
N VAL A 197 -13.33 -15.30 -8.72
CA VAL A 197 -13.51 -16.13 -7.51
C VAL A 197 -13.41 -17.62 -7.82
N GLU A 198 -13.03 -18.39 -6.80
CA GLU A 198 -13.08 -19.85 -6.88
C GLU A 198 -14.53 -20.35 -6.83
N LEU A 199 -15.36 -19.78 -5.94
CA LEU A 199 -16.78 -20.10 -5.81
C LEU A 199 -17.64 -19.24 -6.74
N ARG A 200 -17.86 -19.75 -7.95
CA ARG A 200 -18.65 -19.06 -9.00
C ARG A 200 -20.14 -18.98 -8.66
N VAL A 201 -20.76 -17.88 -9.05
CA VAL A 201 -22.20 -17.66 -8.92
C VAL A 201 -22.96 -18.39 -10.04
N PRO A 202 -23.76 -19.42 -9.74
CA PRO A 202 -24.45 -20.20 -10.78
C PRO A 202 -25.46 -19.35 -11.57
N GLY A 203 -25.40 -19.43 -12.90
CA GLY A 203 -26.35 -18.78 -13.79
C GLY A 203 -26.15 -17.27 -13.95
N LEU A 204 -24.99 -16.73 -13.54
CA LEU A 204 -24.67 -15.31 -13.73
C LEU A 204 -24.74 -14.93 -15.22
N GLU A 205 -24.30 -15.80 -16.12
CA GLU A 205 -24.36 -15.62 -17.58
C GLU A 205 -25.79 -15.54 -18.12
N GLN A 206 -26.79 -15.98 -17.34
CA GLN A 206 -28.20 -15.96 -17.70
C GLN A 206 -28.91 -14.70 -17.20
N ASP A 207 -28.31 -13.93 -16.28
CA ASP A 207 -28.93 -12.72 -15.73
C ASP A 207 -28.89 -11.56 -16.77
N PRO A 208 -30.04 -10.97 -17.14
CA PRO A 208 -30.05 -9.84 -18.08
C PRO A 208 -29.25 -8.61 -17.60
N ARG A 209 -29.05 -8.44 -16.29
CA ARG A 209 -28.33 -7.30 -15.72
C ARG A 209 -26.85 -7.32 -16.05
N ILE A 210 -26.21 -8.49 -16.11
CA ILE A 210 -24.79 -8.55 -16.48
C ILE A 210 -24.63 -8.09 -17.93
N TRP A 211 -25.51 -8.50 -18.82
CA TRP A 211 -25.50 -8.08 -20.23
C TRP A 211 -25.75 -6.58 -20.39
N LYS A 212 -26.68 -6.00 -19.62
CA LYS A 212 -26.86 -4.54 -19.57
C LYS A 212 -25.61 -3.81 -19.07
N LEU A 213 -24.92 -4.37 -18.07
CA LEU A 213 -23.66 -3.82 -17.59
C LEU A 213 -22.60 -3.85 -18.70
N LEU A 214 -22.42 -4.98 -19.38
CA LEU A 214 -21.48 -5.08 -20.48
C LEU A 214 -21.82 -4.08 -21.59
N GLU A 215 -23.09 -3.95 -21.98
CA GLU A 215 -23.53 -2.95 -22.95
C GLU A 215 -23.20 -1.51 -22.53
N SER A 216 -23.33 -1.19 -21.24
CA SER A 216 -22.97 0.14 -20.72
C SER A 216 -21.48 0.46 -20.89
N PHE A 217 -20.60 -0.55 -20.91
CA PHE A 217 -19.17 -0.37 -21.14
C PHE A 217 -18.86 0.07 -22.57
N LYS A 218 -19.78 -0.07 -23.54
CA LYS A 218 -19.56 0.45 -24.90
C LYS A 218 -19.27 1.95 -24.90
N THR A 219 -20.06 2.72 -24.17
CA THR A 219 -19.90 4.17 -24.06
C THR A 219 -18.55 4.52 -23.42
N VAL A 220 -18.16 3.78 -22.39
CA VAL A 220 -16.89 3.99 -21.67
C VAL A 220 -15.69 3.70 -22.57
N LEU A 221 -15.72 2.59 -23.33
CA LEU A 221 -14.61 2.16 -24.18
C LEU A 221 -14.48 2.97 -25.48
N ASN A 222 -15.56 3.59 -25.96
CA ASN A 222 -15.50 4.48 -27.12
C ASN A 222 -14.54 5.66 -26.91
N GLU A 223 -14.40 6.13 -25.67
CA GLU A 223 -13.57 7.28 -25.31
C GLU A 223 -12.19 6.88 -24.76
N ALA A 224 -11.95 5.60 -24.47
CA ALA A 224 -10.79 5.14 -23.71
C ALA A 224 -9.44 5.50 -24.36
N LYS A 225 -9.33 5.34 -25.68
CA LYS A 225 -8.11 5.70 -26.43
C LYS A 225 -7.81 7.20 -26.33
N ASP A 226 -8.82 8.02 -26.54
CA ASP A 226 -8.67 9.48 -26.51
C ASP A 226 -8.31 9.98 -25.10
N MET A 227 -8.87 9.35 -24.06
CA MET A 227 -8.49 9.66 -22.68
C MET A 227 -7.00 9.39 -22.41
N LEU A 228 -6.47 8.25 -22.87
CA LEU A 228 -5.04 7.93 -22.73
C LEU A 228 -4.15 8.89 -23.53
N MET A 229 -4.53 9.20 -24.77
CA MET A 229 -3.80 10.14 -25.61
C MET A 229 -3.77 11.55 -25.01
N ASN A 230 -4.89 12.00 -24.45
CA ASN A 230 -4.97 13.30 -23.76
C ASN A 230 -4.10 13.31 -22.51
N ALA A 231 -4.11 12.23 -21.72
CA ALA A 231 -3.26 12.10 -20.54
C ALA A 231 -1.77 12.11 -20.89
N GLU A 232 -1.35 11.45 -21.98
CA GLU A 232 0.04 11.51 -22.46
C GLU A 232 0.44 12.90 -22.96
N LYS A 233 -0.46 13.58 -23.68
CA LYS A 233 -0.17 14.86 -24.31
C LYS A 233 -0.18 16.03 -23.32
N LEU A 234 -1.14 16.04 -22.39
CA LEU A 234 -1.40 17.16 -21.49
C LEU A 234 -0.84 16.94 -20.08
N GLY A 235 -0.52 15.70 -19.71
CA GLY A 235 -0.09 15.32 -18.37
C GLY A 235 -1.26 15.19 -17.39
N TRP A 236 -0.98 14.57 -16.24
CA TRP A 236 -1.99 14.24 -15.22
C TRP A 236 -2.60 15.44 -14.50
N GLU A 237 -1.92 16.59 -14.51
CA GLU A 237 -2.36 17.80 -13.82
C GLU A 237 -3.33 18.64 -14.68
N SER A 238 -3.58 18.22 -15.92
CA SER A 238 -4.50 18.92 -16.81
C SER A 238 -5.95 18.68 -16.38
N PRO A 239 -6.80 19.72 -16.31
CA PRO A 239 -8.22 19.58 -15.99
C PRO A 239 -9.01 18.81 -17.06
N GLN A 240 -8.42 18.56 -18.23
CA GLN A 240 -9.00 17.75 -19.29
C GLN A 240 -8.71 16.25 -19.12
N VAL A 241 -7.93 15.88 -18.11
CA VAL A 241 -7.52 14.50 -17.82
C VAL A 241 -8.12 14.09 -16.49
N SER A 242 -8.89 13.00 -16.48
CA SER A 242 -9.45 12.43 -15.25
C SER A 242 -8.85 11.04 -15.02
N ARG A 243 -8.12 10.88 -13.91
CA ARG A 243 -7.59 9.58 -13.49
C ARG A 243 -8.72 8.61 -13.17
N GLN A 244 -9.82 9.09 -12.63
CA GLN A 244 -10.98 8.25 -12.27
C GLN A 244 -11.69 7.68 -13.48
N ARG A 245 -11.83 8.45 -14.57
CA ARG A 245 -12.39 7.93 -15.83
C ARG A 245 -11.46 6.90 -16.48
N ILE A 246 -10.15 7.14 -16.40
CA ILE A 246 -9.14 6.18 -16.87
C ILE A 246 -9.21 4.89 -16.05
N GLU A 247 -9.25 4.98 -14.72
CA GLU A 247 -9.40 3.84 -13.83
C GLU A 247 -10.71 3.08 -14.12
N TYR A 248 -11.83 3.79 -14.33
CA TYR A 248 -13.11 3.16 -14.59
C TYR A 248 -13.10 2.31 -15.86
N PHE A 249 -12.54 2.81 -16.98
CA PHE A 249 -12.49 1.99 -18.19
C PHE A 249 -11.53 0.81 -18.04
N LEU A 250 -10.43 0.96 -17.30
CA LEU A 250 -9.51 -0.15 -17.02
C LEU A 250 -10.19 -1.25 -16.19
N VAL A 251 -10.98 -0.85 -15.19
CA VAL A 251 -11.81 -1.78 -14.40
C VAL A 251 -12.91 -2.41 -15.27
N ALA A 252 -13.49 -1.68 -16.23
CA ALA A 252 -14.44 -2.24 -17.19
C ALA A 252 -13.78 -3.32 -18.08
N ILE A 253 -12.57 -3.09 -18.59
CA ILE A 253 -11.78 -4.07 -19.36
C ILE A 253 -11.51 -5.32 -18.52
N MET A 254 -11.08 -5.13 -17.27
CA MET A 254 -10.83 -6.22 -16.32
C MET A 254 -12.11 -7.05 -16.08
N THR A 255 -13.24 -6.38 -15.85
CA THR A 255 -14.55 -7.01 -15.63
C THR A 255 -15.02 -7.79 -16.86
N LEU A 256 -14.85 -7.20 -18.06
CA LEU A 256 -15.15 -7.84 -19.34
C LEU A 256 -14.33 -9.11 -19.55
N GLY A 257 -13.01 -8.99 -19.43
CA GLY A 257 -12.08 -10.12 -19.60
C GLY A 257 -12.42 -11.27 -18.66
N GLY A 258 -12.56 -10.98 -17.36
CA GLY A 258 -12.89 -12.00 -16.37
C GLY A 258 -14.26 -12.66 -16.61
N PHE A 259 -15.29 -11.89 -16.98
CA PHE A 259 -16.62 -12.46 -17.28
C PHE A 259 -16.56 -13.43 -18.47
N PHE A 260 -15.95 -13.02 -19.58
CA PHE A 260 -15.84 -13.89 -20.76
C PHE A 260 -14.94 -15.11 -20.51
N GLN A 261 -13.91 -14.97 -19.67
CA GLN A 261 -13.00 -16.06 -19.33
C GLN A 261 -13.65 -17.11 -18.42
N HIS A 262 -14.50 -16.68 -17.48
CA HIS A 262 -14.95 -17.55 -16.40
C HIS A 262 -16.41 -17.98 -16.51
N TYR A 263 -17.29 -17.14 -17.06
CA TYR A 263 -18.74 -17.38 -17.09
C TYR A 263 -19.29 -17.65 -18.48
N TYR A 264 -18.74 -17.00 -19.51
CA TYR A 264 -19.26 -17.17 -20.86
C TYR A 264 -18.85 -18.51 -21.49
N ARG A 265 -19.81 -19.15 -22.16
CA ARG A 265 -19.62 -20.35 -22.99
C ARG A 265 -20.52 -20.20 -24.22
N ALA A 266 -19.98 -20.15 -25.43
CA ALA A 266 -20.81 -20.02 -26.65
C ALA A 266 -21.91 -21.11 -26.72
N ASN A 267 -21.58 -22.33 -26.29
CA ASN A 267 -22.50 -23.48 -26.33
C ASN A 267 -23.67 -23.40 -25.33
N SER A 268 -23.67 -22.48 -24.36
CA SER A 268 -24.79 -22.31 -23.42
C SER A 268 -25.93 -21.46 -24.00
N PHE A 269 -25.70 -20.81 -25.15
CA PHE A 269 -26.69 -20.02 -25.86
C PHE A 269 -27.34 -20.89 -26.92
N GLN A 270 -28.68 -21.01 -26.87
CA GLN A 270 -29.41 -21.68 -27.94
C GLN A 270 -29.32 -20.82 -29.19
N SER A 271 -28.88 -21.41 -30.30
CA SER A 271 -29.02 -20.79 -31.62
C SER A 271 -30.50 -20.70 -31.93
N ASP A 272 -31.04 -19.48 -31.99
CA ASP A 272 -32.44 -19.19 -32.38
C ASP A 272 -32.80 -19.66 -33.82
N ASP A 273 -31.87 -20.33 -34.50
CA ASP A 273 -31.93 -20.68 -35.92
C ASP A 273 -32.48 -22.08 -36.22
N ARG A 274 -33.35 -22.62 -35.37
CA ARG A 274 -34.20 -23.76 -35.75
C ARG A 274 -35.64 -23.31 -35.99
N GLY A 275 -35.81 -22.59 -37.10
CA GLY A 275 -37.05 -22.66 -37.86
C GLY A 275 -37.32 -24.12 -38.23
N GLY A 276 -38.29 -24.73 -37.55
CA GLY A 276 -38.67 -26.12 -37.74
C GLY A 276 -40.15 -26.29 -37.49
N GLU A 277 -40.90 -26.43 -38.58
CA GLU A 277 -42.30 -26.85 -38.62
C GLU A 277 -42.55 -27.98 -37.61
N SER A 278 -43.49 -27.74 -36.68
CA SER A 278 -43.94 -28.76 -35.74
C SER A 278 -44.80 -29.80 -36.47
N ALA A 279 -44.17 -30.87 -36.92
CA ALA A 279 -44.85 -32.12 -37.22
C ALA A 279 -45.32 -32.76 -35.89
N LEU A 280 -46.64 -32.90 -35.78
CA LEU A 280 -47.34 -33.57 -34.69
C LEU A 280 -46.87 -35.04 -34.55
N SER A 281 -46.49 -35.44 -33.33
CA SER A 281 -46.59 -36.83 -32.88
C SER A 281 -47.02 -36.88 -31.41
N PRO A 282 -48.13 -37.56 -31.09
CA PRO A 282 -48.65 -37.66 -29.74
C PRO A 282 -48.10 -38.91 -29.03
N GLY A 283 -47.44 -38.72 -27.88
CA GLY A 283 -47.16 -39.83 -26.95
C GLY A 283 -45.76 -39.78 -26.35
N GLY A 284 -45.63 -39.13 -25.20
CA GLY A 284 -44.39 -39.15 -24.42
C GLY A 284 -44.40 -38.14 -23.29
N MET A 285 -45.05 -38.47 -22.16
CA MET A 285 -44.80 -37.79 -20.89
C MET A 285 -43.40 -38.17 -20.40
N SER A 286 -42.45 -37.23 -20.38
CA SER A 286 -41.53 -37.06 -19.25
C SER A 286 -40.71 -35.77 -19.37
N GLN A 287 -40.76 -34.96 -18.31
CA GLN A 287 -39.82 -33.93 -17.88
C GLN A 287 -39.50 -32.78 -18.85
N LYS A 288 -40.41 -31.79 -18.85
CA LYS A 288 -40.06 -30.37 -18.95
C LYS A 288 -39.11 -30.00 -17.81
N ASN A 289 -37.83 -29.87 -18.11
CA ASN A 289 -36.96 -28.87 -17.48
C ASN A 289 -36.51 -27.94 -18.60
N VAL A 290 -37.39 -26.98 -18.94
CA VAL A 290 -37.02 -25.83 -19.76
C VAL A 290 -36.05 -25.02 -18.90
N THR A 291 -34.75 -25.23 -19.10
CA THR A 291 -33.70 -24.32 -18.64
C THR A 291 -34.05 -22.93 -19.17
N LYS A 292 -34.24 -21.96 -18.27
CA LYS A 292 -34.48 -20.56 -18.62
C LYS A 292 -33.43 -20.13 -19.65
N SER A 293 -33.89 -19.81 -20.86
CA SER A 293 -33.02 -19.35 -21.95
C SER A 293 -32.37 -18.04 -21.55
N VAL A 294 -31.11 -17.85 -21.91
CA VAL A 294 -30.44 -16.57 -21.75
C VAL A 294 -31.20 -15.51 -22.56
N ALA A 295 -31.39 -14.32 -21.99
CA ALA A 295 -32.22 -13.27 -22.60
C ALA A 295 -31.59 -12.59 -23.84
N ILE A 296 -30.34 -12.92 -24.18
CA ILE A 296 -29.57 -12.31 -25.27
C ILE A 296 -29.26 -13.37 -26.33
N SER A 297 -29.38 -13.00 -27.61
CA SER A 297 -29.08 -13.91 -28.71
C SER A 297 -27.58 -14.08 -28.89
N LEU A 298 -27.14 -15.26 -29.36
CA LEU A 298 -25.72 -15.52 -29.60
C LEU A 298 -25.09 -14.53 -30.60
N THR A 299 -25.83 -14.15 -31.65
CA THR A 299 -25.41 -13.16 -32.63
C THR A 299 -25.11 -11.81 -31.98
N HIS A 300 -25.97 -11.36 -31.06
CA HIS A 300 -25.74 -10.11 -30.34
C HIS A 300 -24.53 -10.20 -29.42
N VAL A 301 -24.30 -11.36 -28.79
CA VAL A 301 -23.09 -11.58 -27.99
C VAL A 301 -21.82 -11.53 -28.85
N ASP A 302 -21.83 -12.12 -30.05
CA ASP A 302 -20.69 -12.01 -30.97
C ASP A 302 -20.44 -10.57 -31.41
N GLU A 303 -21.50 -9.80 -31.69
CA GLU A 303 -21.38 -8.36 -31.99
C GLU A 303 -20.75 -7.59 -30.81
N LEU A 304 -21.13 -7.92 -29.58
CA LEU A 304 -20.50 -7.36 -28.37
C LEU A 304 -19.02 -7.71 -28.29
N ILE A 305 -18.67 -8.99 -28.47
CA ILE A 305 -17.29 -9.48 -28.43
C ILE A 305 -16.44 -8.76 -29.47
N LEU A 306 -16.91 -8.65 -30.71
CA LEU A 306 -16.20 -7.97 -31.81
C LEU A 306 -16.02 -6.48 -31.51
N PHE A 307 -17.05 -5.81 -30.98
CA PHE A 307 -16.97 -4.42 -30.57
C PHE A 307 -15.91 -4.22 -29.47
N PHE A 308 -15.96 -5.00 -28.40
CA PHE A 308 -15.01 -4.90 -27.30
C PHE A 308 -13.59 -5.24 -27.74
N PHE A 309 -13.42 -6.28 -28.54
CA PHE A 309 -12.13 -6.65 -29.10
C PHE A 309 -11.53 -5.49 -29.89
N GLY A 310 -12.31 -4.87 -30.79
CA GLY A 310 -11.85 -3.70 -31.55
C GLY A 310 -11.41 -2.54 -30.65
N LYS A 311 -12.23 -2.17 -29.66
CA LYS A 311 -11.94 -1.02 -28.79
C LYS A 311 -10.80 -1.26 -27.82
N ILE A 312 -10.71 -2.44 -27.22
CA ILE A 312 -9.61 -2.79 -26.31
C ILE A 312 -8.30 -2.91 -27.12
N ARG A 313 -8.37 -3.38 -28.36
CA ARG A 313 -7.20 -3.44 -29.24
C ARG A 313 -6.66 -2.06 -29.57
N GLU A 314 -7.52 -1.08 -29.81
CA GLU A 314 -7.09 0.31 -30.00
C GLU A 314 -6.27 0.85 -28.81
N VAL A 315 -6.67 0.49 -27.57
CA VAL A 315 -5.97 0.83 -26.33
C VAL A 315 -4.65 0.05 -26.19
N HIS A 316 -4.66 -1.24 -26.52
CA HIS A 316 -3.46 -2.09 -26.52
C HIS A 316 -2.41 -1.61 -27.52
N ASP A 317 -2.82 -1.35 -28.77
CA ASP A 317 -1.94 -0.96 -29.87
C ASP A 317 -1.36 0.46 -29.66
N LEU A 318 -2.03 1.30 -28.86
CA LEU A 318 -1.46 2.58 -28.41
C LEU A 318 -0.20 2.39 -27.56
N ASN A 319 -0.08 1.27 -26.83
CA ASN A 319 1.02 0.94 -25.92
C ASN A 319 1.40 2.12 -25.00
N SER A 320 0.38 2.75 -24.40
CA SER A 320 0.55 3.99 -23.67
C SER A 320 1.60 3.87 -22.56
N LYS A 321 2.44 4.90 -22.41
CA LYS A 321 3.50 4.97 -21.40
C LYS A 321 2.95 5.23 -20.00
N ILE A 322 1.73 5.74 -19.90
CA ILE A 322 1.10 6.05 -18.60
C ILE A 322 0.53 4.80 -17.92
N LEU A 323 0.33 3.72 -18.68
CA LEU A 323 -0.14 2.45 -18.15
C LEU A 323 1.02 1.63 -17.62
N SER A 324 0.84 1.07 -16.41
CA SER A 324 1.79 0.12 -15.83
C SER A 324 1.83 -1.19 -16.62
N ALA A 325 2.90 -1.97 -16.45
CA ALA A 325 3.00 -3.30 -17.06
C ALA A 325 1.85 -4.23 -16.61
N GLU A 326 1.38 -4.08 -15.37
CA GLU A 326 0.25 -4.83 -14.82
C GLU A 326 -1.04 -4.52 -15.60
N TRP A 327 -1.35 -3.25 -15.86
CA TRP A 327 -2.53 -2.89 -16.66
C TRP A 327 -2.41 -3.28 -18.14
N LYS A 328 -1.22 -3.21 -18.72
CA LYS A 328 -0.98 -3.71 -20.09
C LYS A 328 -1.24 -5.22 -20.19
N LYS A 329 -0.85 -5.97 -19.16
CA LYS A 329 -1.16 -7.40 -19.05
C LYS A 329 -2.66 -7.64 -18.97
N VAL A 330 -3.39 -6.91 -18.10
CA VAL A 330 -4.86 -7.02 -17.99
C VAL A 330 -5.56 -6.75 -19.32
N ILE A 331 -5.13 -5.72 -20.06
CA ILE A 331 -5.64 -5.39 -21.39
C ILE A 331 -5.38 -6.54 -22.38
N TYR A 332 -4.17 -7.08 -22.39
CA TYR A 332 -3.80 -8.21 -23.24
C TYR A 332 -4.60 -9.48 -22.91
N ASP A 333 -4.71 -9.84 -21.63
CA ASP A 333 -5.42 -11.03 -21.17
C ASP A 333 -6.93 -10.95 -21.54
N ALA A 334 -7.53 -9.75 -21.43
CA ALA A 334 -8.88 -9.49 -21.89
C ALA A 334 -9.02 -9.64 -23.42
N LEU A 335 -8.06 -9.14 -24.20
CA LEU A 335 -8.05 -9.33 -25.66
C LEU A 335 -7.91 -10.79 -26.06
N ASP A 336 -6.98 -11.51 -25.46
CA ASP A 336 -6.75 -12.93 -25.74
C ASP A 336 -8.01 -13.75 -25.41
N THR A 337 -8.68 -13.43 -24.30
CA THR A 337 -9.95 -14.03 -23.93
C THR A 337 -11.03 -13.77 -24.97
N LEU A 338 -11.23 -12.50 -25.37
CA LEU A 338 -12.23 -12.14 -26.38
C LEU A 338 -11.93 -12.76 -27.75
N ASN A 339 -10.65 -12.83 -28.12
CA ASN A 339 -10.17 -13.45 -29.37
C ASN A 339 -10.57 -14.92 -29.50
N LYS A 340 -10.74 -15.61 -28.36
CA LYS A 340 -11.11 -17.02 -28.25
C LYS A 340 -12.61 -17.24 -27.97
N SER A 341 -13.37 -16.18 -27.72
CA SER A 341 -14.75 -16.26 -27.22
C SER A 341 -15.82 -16.17 -28.31
N THR A 342 -15.49 -15.86 -29.56
CA THR A 342 -16.49 -15.81 -30.64
C THR A 342 -17.08 -17.19 -30.93
N SER A 343 -18.35 -17.25 -31.34
CA SER A 343 -19.00 -18.51 -31.70
C SER A 343 -18.49 -19.13 -33.01
N GLY A 344 -17.92 -18.32 -33.90
CA GLY A 344 -17.37 -18.77 -35.18
C GLY A 344 -16.08 -19.59 -35.04
N GLU A 345 -15.83 -20.50 -35.97
CA GLU A 345 -14.57 -21.26 -36.03
C GLU A 345 -13.40 -20.31 -36.37
N GLY A 346 -12.55 -20.03 -35.39
CA GLY A 346 -11.31 -19.29 -35.58
C GLY A 346 -11.07 -18.20 -34.54
N LEU A 347 -9.88 -17.61 -34.60
CA LEU A 347 -9.54 -16.42 -33.81
C LEU A 347 -9.97 -15.17 -34.57
N ILE A 348 -10.46 -14.15 -33.86
CA ILE A 348 -10.73 -12.81 -34.45
C ILE A 348 -9.46 -12.27 -35.12
N TYR A 349 -8.31 -12.42 -34.44
CA TYR A 349 -7.01 -12.00 -34.92
C TYR A 349 -5.91 -13.01 -34.52
N PRO A 350 -5.41 -13.84 -35.46
CA PRO A 350 -4.42 -14.88 -35.15
C PRO A 350 -3.01 -14.36 -34.86
N GLY A 351 -2.75 -13.06 -35.05
CA GLY A 351 -1.45 -12.42 -34.81
C GLY A 351 -1.36 -11.60 -33.52
N LEU A 352 -2.27 -11.80 -32.56
CA LEU A 352 -2.25 -11.07 -31.30
C LEU A 352 -0.97 -11.45 -30.51
N LYS A 353 -0.12 -10.47 -30.22
CA LYS A 353 1.12 -10.67 -29.47
C LYS A 353 1.07 -9.87 -28.18
N PRO A 354 1.60 -10.39 -27.07
CA PRO A 354 1.79 -9.59 -25.88
C PRO A 354 2.76 -8.47 -26.21
N ILE A 355 2.54 -7.29 -25.63
CA ILE A 355 3.54 -6.21 -25.63
C ILE A 355 4.70 -6.75 -24.80
N SER A 356 5.68 -7.36 -25.47
CA SER A 356 6.90 -7.82 -24.81
C SER A 356 7.57 -6.60 -24.16
N LYS A 357 8.37 -6.83 -23.11
CA LYS A 357 9.23 -5.82 -22.50
C LYS A 357 10.36 -5.41 -23.48
N THR A 358 10.03 -5.02 -24.70
CA THR A 358 10.98 -4.59 -25.72
C THR A 358 11.11 -3.09 -25.64
N GLY A 359 12.11 -2.67 -24.87
CA GLY A 359 12.47 -1.28 -24.71
C GLY A 359 13.88 -1.06 -24.17
N ALA A 360 14.82 -1.99 -24.36
CA ALA A 360 16.26 -1.71 -24.31
C ALA A 360 17.06 -2.86 -24.96
N ASN A 361 17.64 -2.56 -26.13
CA ASN A 361 18.68 -3.27 -26.88
C ASN A 361 18.38 -4.67 -27.44
N GLY A 362 18.60 -4.78 -28.76
CA GLY A 362 18.37 -6.00 -29.54
C GLY A 362 19.57 -6.95 -29.61
N GLU A 363 19.37 -7.96 -30.46
CA GLU A 363 20.16 -9.19 -30.68
C GLU A 363 19.81 -10.28 -29.64
N SER A 364 19.54 -11.54 -29.97
CA SER A 364 19.42 -12.25 -31.23
C SER A 364 18.53 -13.50 -31.01
N GLU A 365 18.07 -14.11 -32.10
CA GLU A 365 17.37 -15.39 -32.11
C GLU A 365 18.24 -16.52 -31.51
N ARG A 366 17.69 -17.34 -30.61
CA ARG A 366 17.92 -18.81 -30.57
C ARG A 366 16.95 -19.53 -29.64
N GLU A 367 16.64 -20.74 -30.07
CA GLU A 367 15.68 -21.71 -29.55
C GLU A 367 16.15 -22.38 -28.26
N ASP A 368 15.16 -22.76 -27.45
CA ASP A 368 15.10 -23.89 -26.52
C ASP A 368 16.31 -24.16 -25.62
N GLU A 369 16.27 -23.61 -24.41
CA GLU A 369 16.78 -24.27 -23.20
C GLU A 369 15.97 -23.78 -21.99
N GLU A 370 15.63 -24.69 -21.08
CA GLU A 370 14.90 -24.45 -19.85
C GLU A 370 15.68 -23.48 -18.94
N GLU A 371 15.46 -22.18 -19.08
CA GLU A 371 16.00 -21.18 -18.13
C GLU A 371 15.12 -21.13 -16.87
N GLU A 372 15.72 -21.56 -15.77
CA GLU A 372 15.31 -21.24 -14.41
C GLU A 372 14.84 -19.79 -14.32
N LEU A 373 13.72 -19.55 -13.63
CA LEU A 373 13.23 -18.22 -13.30
C LEU A 373 14.36 -17.36 -12.69
N GLU A 374 15.00 -16.53 -13.51
CA GLU A 374 15.78 -15.40 -13.02
C GLU A 374 14.81 -14.38 -12.45
N THR A 375 14.67 -14.43 -11.12
CA THR A 375 14.04 -13.39 -10.31
C THR A 375 14.61 -12.01 -10.67
N PRO A 376 13.84 -10.91 -10.47
CA PRO A 376 14.18 -9.54 -10.87
C PRO A 376 15.28 -8.92 -9.99
N VAL A 377 16.45 -9.56 -9.96
CA VAL A 377 17.62 -9.16 -9.19
C VAL A 377 18.29 -7.94 -9.83
N ASP A 378 18.18 -7.77 -11.15
CA ASP A 378 18.93 -6.73 -11.87
C ASP A 378 18.40 -5.30 -11.63
N ALA A 379 17.07 -5.12 -11.53
CA ALA A 379 16.50 -3.80 -11.21
C ALA A 379 16.76 -3.37 -9.76
N GLU A 380 16.71 -4.32 -8.83
CA GLU A 380 17.02 -4.08 -7.42
C GLU A 380 18.53 -3.83 -7.23
N GLN A 381 19.39 -4.59 -7.92
CA GLN A 381 20.83 -4.36 -7.92
C GLN A 381 21.19 -3.02 -8.55
N ALA A 382 20.54 -2.62 -9.64
CA ALA A 382 20.73 -1.30 -10.24
C ALA A 382 20.29 -0.18 -9.28
N LEU A 383 19.16 -0.35 -8.58
CA LEU A 383 18.70 0.60 -7.55
C LEU A 383 19.69 0.68 -6.38
N ILE A 384 20.17 -0.46 -5.89
CA ILE A 384 21.18 -0.53 -4.83
C ILE A 384 22.50 0.11 -5.29
N ALA A 385 22.91 -0.09 -6.54
CA ALA A 385 24.11 0.51 -7.11
C ALA A 385 23.97 2.04 -7.22
N ASN A 386 22.81 2.54 -7.68
CA ASN A 386 22.51 3.96 -7.71
C ASN A 386 22.47 4.57 -6.29
N TYR A 387 21.88 3.87 -5.33
CA TYR A 387 21.85 4.31 -3.94
C TYR A 387 23.26 4.36 -3.32
N LYS A 388 24.10 3.35 -3.56
CA LYS A 388 25.51 3.37 -3.14
C LYS A 388 26.29 4.51 -3.77
N THR A 389 26.02 4.81 -5.04
CA THR A 389 26.64 5.94 -5.75
C THR A 389 26.23 7.28 -5.14
N PHE A 390 24.95 7.44 -4.80
CA PHE A 390 24.44 8.62 -4.10
C PHE A 390 25.04 8.77 -2.69
N LEU A 391 25.12 7.68 -1.91
CA LEU A 391 25.77 7.70 -0.60
C LEU A 391 27.25 8.09 -0.69
N ASN A 392 27.96 7.57 -1.70
CA ASN A 392 29.35 7.97 -1.93
C ASN A 392 29.44 9.44 -2.33
N ALA A 393 28.56 9.94 -3.19
CA ALA A 393 28.53 11.35 -3.56
C ALA A 393 28.33 12.25 -2.34
N LEU A 394 27.39 11.92 -1.44
CA LEU A 394 27.18 12.64 -0.18
C LEU A 394 28.39 12.57 0.77
N ALA A 395 29.02 11.40 0.87
CA ALA A 395 30.20 11.21 1.71
C ALA A 395 31.42 12.00 1.19
N THR A 396 31.51 12.21 -0.12
CA THR A 396 32.61 12.96 -0.76
C THR A 396 32.32 14.44 -0.97
N ASP A 397 31.08 14.89 -0.76
CA ASP A 397 30.71 16.30 -0.93
C ASP A 397 31.22 17.13 0.26
N ASN A 398 32.28 17.91 0.01
CA ASN A 398 32.93 18.76 1.01
C ASN A 398 31.96 19.77 1.67
N ASN A 399 30.93 20.26 0.97
CA ASN A 399 29.98 21.21 1.53
C ASN A 399 29.00 20.52 2.49
N VAL A 400 28.56 19.32 2.13
CA VAL A 400 27.72 18.50 3.02
C VAL A 400 28.49 18.09 4.27
N GLN A 401 29.72 17.60 4.12
CA GLN A 401 30.57 17.25 5.27
C GLN A 401 30.85 18.47 6.14
N PHE A 402 31.20 19.61 5.55
CA PHE A 402 31.41 20.86 6.29
C PHE A 402 30.18 21.32 7.08
N ARG A 403 28.97 21.18 6.51
CA ARG A 403 27.72 21.49 7.24
C ARG A 403 27.48 20.53 8.38
N ALA A 404 27.65 19.24 8.16
CA ALA A 404 27.51 18.22 9.21
C ALA A 404 28.51 18.44 10.36
N ASP A 405 29.75 18.78 10.04
CA ASP A 405 30.78 19.11 11.03
C ASP A 405 30.43 20.40 11.80
N ASN A 406 29.89 21.42 11.13
CA ASN A 406 29.43 22.64 11.80
C ASN A 406 28.23 22.39 12.72
N GLU A 407 27.31 21.48 12.36
CA GLU A 407 26.21 21.08 13.24
C GLU A 407 26.72 20.38 14.50
N ASN A 408 27.75 19.53 14.38
CA ASN A 408 28.39 18.89 15.53
C ASN A 408 29.02 19.91 16.47
N VAL A 409 29.75 20.89 15.92
CA VAL A 409 30.35 21.99 16.69
C VAL A 409 29.27 22.85 17.35
N ALA A 410 28.18 23.16 16.63
CA ALA A 410 27.06 23.93 17.16
C ALA A 410 26.39 23.22 18.35
N PHE A 411 26.19 21.89 18.25
CA PHE A 411 25.64 21.10 19.34
C PHE A 411 26.55 21.10 20.58
N ILE A 412 27.86 20.89 20.39
CA ILE A 412 28.83 20.92 21.49
C ILE A 412 28.82 22.29 22.18
N LYS A 413 28.80 23.37 21.41
CA LYS A 413 28.72 24.73 21.94
C LYS A 413 27.45 24.95 22.77
N ILE A 414 26.30 24.47 22.29
CA ILE A 414 25.04 24.53 23.06
C ILE A 414 25.18 23.79 24.38
N LEU A 415 25.78 22.58 24.39
CA LEU A 415 26.01 21.83 25.63
C LEU A 415 26.92 22.60 26.60
N GLU A 416 28.01 23.19 26.10
CA GLU A 416 28.96 23.94 26.93
C GLU A 416 28.40 25.26 27.48
N GLU A 417 27.35 25.82 26.86
CA GLU A 417 26.66 27.04 27.30
C GLU A 417 25.53 26.76 28.31
N LEU A 418 25.19 25.50 28.58
CA LEU A 418 24.15 25.16 29.56
C LEU A 418 24.60 25.51 30.99
N PRO A 419 23.70 26.06 31.82
CA PRO A 419 24.01 26.32 33.21
C PRO A 419 24.17 25.02 34.00
N TYR A 420 25.11 25.03 34.93
CA TYR A 420 25.30 23.96 35.90
C TYR A 420 24.11 23.94 36.90
N ILE A 421 23.95 22.82 37.61
CA ILE A 421 22.93 22.70 38.66
C ILE A 421 23.15 23.73 39.78
N GLU A 422 24.39 24.06 40.09
CA GLU A 422 24.73 25.02 41.15
C GLU A 422 24.53 26.49 40.74
N ASP A 423 24.37 26.76 39.44
CA ASP A 423 24.22 28.13 38.94
C ASP A 423 22.83 28.71 39.27
N PRO A 424 22.78 29.91 39.90
CA PRO A 424 21.54 30.56 40.30
C PRO A 424 20.86 31.25 39.10
N CYS A 425 20.36 30.46 38.15
CA CYS A 425 19.57 30.93 37.02
C CYS A 425 18.24 30.16 36.92
N GLU A 426 17.26 30.70 36.21
CA GLU A 426 16.04 29.97 35.83
C GLU A 426 16.24 29.38 34.43
N SER A 427 16.58 28.10 34.36
CA SER A 427 16.67 27.33 33.11
C SER A 427 16.01 25.98 33.30
N ASP A 428 15.18 25.59 32.33
CA ASP A 428 14.49 24.30 32.30
C ASP A 428 15.45 23.12 32.09
N VAL A 429 16.61 23.38 31.46
CA VAL A 429 17.63 22.38 31.17
C VAL A 429 18.92 22.72 31.89
N ARG A 430 19.46 21.72 32.59
CA ARG A 430 20.74 21.78 33.30
C ARG A 430 21.76 20.87 32.64
N TYR A 431 23.01 21.30 32.67
CA TYR A 431 24.13 20.58 32.09
C TYR A 431 24.18 19.12 32.54
N GLU A 432 24.28 18.87 33.85
CA GLU A 432 24.41 17.52 34.42
C GLU A 432 23.15 16.66 34.21
N THR A 433 21.97 17.26 34.27
CA THR A 433 20.70 16.54 34.04
C THR A 433 20.63 16.03 32.60
N LEU A 434 21.03 16.84 31.62
CA LEU A 434 21.06 16.43 30.23
C LEU A 434 22.13 15.36 29.97
N ILE A 435 23.35 15.56 30.47
CA ILE A 435 24.43 14.56 30.36
C ILE A 435 23.98 13.21 30.96
N ARG A 436 23.38 13.22 32.15
CA ARG A 436 22.86 12.02 32.80
C ARG A 436 21.79 11.34 31.95
N LYS A 437 20.90 12.10 31.30
CA LYS A 437 19.86 11.53 30.44
C LYS A 437 20.45 10.89 29.18
N LEU A 438 21.45 11.53 28.56
CA LEU A 438 22.18 10.98 27.41
C LEU A 438 22.94 9.70 27.78
N VAL A 439 23.63 9.68 28.93
CA VAL A 439 24.29 8.49 29.45
C VAL A 439 23.28 7.36 29.73
N SER A 440 22.18 7.67 30.41
CA SER A 440 21.12 6.67 30.72
C SER A 440 20.54 6.08 29.43
N HIS A 441 20.27 6.93 28.43
CA HIS A 441 19.73 6.48 27.15
C HIS A 441 20.64 5.45 26.47
N ILE A 442 21.96 5.68 26.44
CA ILE A 442 22.89 4.71 25.85
C ILE A 442 22.88 3.41 26.66
N ARG A 443 22.94 3.49 27.99
CA ARG A 443 22.99 2.31 28.88
C ARG A 443 21.73 1.46 28.82
N GLU A 444 20.55 2.09 28.79
CA GLU A 444 19.25 1.41 28.71
C GLU A 444 19.08 0.60 27.41
N ASN A 445 19.81 0.96 26.35
CA ASN A 445 19.80 0.25 25.08
C ASN A 445 20.83 -0.89 24.99
N ILE A 446 21.68 -1.08 26.01
CA ILE A 446 22.61 -2.20 26.06
C ILE A 446 21.84 -3.45 26.49
N SER A 447 21.79 -4.44 25.61
CA SER A 447 21.20 -5.76 25.88
C SER A 447 22.29 -6.81 26.09
N ILE A 448 22.01 -7.82 26.90
CA ILE A 448 22.92 -8.97 27.09
C ILE A 448 22.37 -10.13 26.28
N VAL A 449 23.10 -10.57 25.25
CA VAL A 449 22.73 -11.70 24.40
C VAL A 449 23.87 -12.70 24.42
N ASN A 450 23.58 -13.94 24.86
CA ASN A 450 24.58 -15.01 25.00
C ASN A 450 25.79 -14.62 25.88
N GLY A 451 25.56 -13.83 26.93
CA GLY A 451 26.62 -13.36 27.82
C GLY A 451 27.49 -12.22 27.28
N GLN A 452 27.23 -11.74 26.06
CA GLN A 452 27.90 -10.57 25.47
C GLN A 452 26.99 -9.34 25.53
N LYS A 453 27.57 -8.17 25.76
CA LYS A 453 26.84 -6.90 25.67
C LYS A 453 26.68 -6.52 24.21
N ARG A 454 25.47 -6.18 23.79
CA ARG A 454 25.14 -5.79 22.42
C ARG A 454 24.33 -4.51 22.41
N LEU A 455 24.58 -3.71 21.38
CA LEU A 455 23.88 -2.47 21.10
C LEU A 455 23.36 -2.53 19.66
N ASP A 456 22.13 -2.07 19.42
CA ASP A 456 21.58 -2.01 18.06
C ASP A 456 22.46 -1.12 17.15
N ALA A 457 22.55 -1.45 15.86
CA ALA A 457 23.38 -0.72 14.91
C ALA A 457 23.00 0.77 14.79
N ARG A 458 21.72 1.11 14.95
CA ARG A 458 21.25 2.51 14.95
C ARG A 458 21.73 3.23 16.20
N VAL A 459 21.55 2.61 17.36
CA VAL A 459 21.96 3.19 18.65
C VAL A 459 23.48 3.29 18.73
N THR A 460 24.22 2.37 18.10
CA THR A 460 25.68 2.39 18.01
C THR A 460 26.19 3.68 17.36
N LYS A 461 25.58 4.13 16.26
CA LYS A 461 25.99 5.37 15.57
C LYS A 461 25.75 6.61 16.44
N THR A 462 24.56 6.72 17.01
CA THR A 462 24.21 7.83 17.91
C THR A 462 25.08 7.83 19.17
N SER A 463 25.34 6.65 19.75
CA SER A 463 26.21 6.52 20.93
C SER A 463 27.65 6.92 20.61
N THR A 464 28.17 6.51 19.44
CA THR A 464 29.51 6.91 18.98
C THR A 464 29.60 8.43 18.86
N TRP A 465 28.56 9.06 18.32
CA TRP A 465 28.50 10.51 18.19
C TRP A 465 28.43 11.23 19.54
N ILE A 466 27.59 10.77 20.47
CA ILE A 466 27.50 11.35 21.83
C ILE A 466 28.82 11.22 22.58
N ILE A 467 29.45 10.04 22.55
CA ILE A 467 30.73 9.79 23.22
C ILE A 467 31.84 10.67 22.62
N ARG A 468 31.84 10.84 21.29
CA ARG A 468 32.76 11.77 20.62
C ARG A 468 32.53 13.21 21.06
N ALA A 469 31.27 13.66 21.14
CA ALA A 469 30.94 15.00 21.61
C ALA A 469 31.45 15.24 23.03
N PHE A 470 31.25 14.29 23.95
CA PHE A 470 31.79 14.39 25.30
C PHE A 470 33.32 14.46 25.33
N ARG A 471 34.01 13.68 24.49
CA ARG A 471 35.47 13.77 24.37
C ARG A 471 35.88 15.16 23.88
N THR A 472 35.25 15.66 22.82
CA THR A 472 35.57 16.97 22.26
C THR A 472 35.33 18.10 23.25
N MET A 473 34.32 18.01 24.12
CA MET A 473 34.14 18.98 25.21
C MET A 473 35.31 19.00 26.19
N ILE A 474 35.90 17.84 26.51
CA ILE A 474 37.11 17.76 27.34
C ILE A 474 38.30 18.37 26.57
N GLU A 475 38.50 17.98 25.32
CA GLU A 475 39.59 18.49 24.46
C GLU A 475 39.52 20.02 24.29
N ASN A 476 38.32 20.57 24.11
CA ASN A 476 38.10 22.02 24.03
C ASN A 476 38.54 22.75 25.31
N LYS A 477 38.27 22.18 26.49
CA LYS A 477 38.70 22.77 27.77
C LYS A 477 40.20 22.62 28.01
N MET A 478 40.81 21.53 27.56
CA MET A 478 42.26 21.34 27.62
C MET A 478 42.99 22.25 26.61
N GLY A 479 42.33 22.66 25.53
CA GLY A 479 42.95 23.38 24.42
C GLY A 479 43.85 22.51 23.53
N MET A 480 43.76 21.19 23.67
CA MET A 480 44.54 20.19 22.93
C MET A 480 43.80 18.85 22.89
N SER A 481 44.21 17.97 21.99
CA SER A 481 43.64 16.62 21.88
C SER A 481 44.08 15.71 23.04
N ILE A 482 43.33 14.63 23.28
CA ILE A 482 43.73 13.63 24.29
C ILE A 482 45.07 12.95 23.99
N TYR A 483 45.53 12.97 22.73
CA TYR A 483 46.80 12.37 22.32
C TYR A 483 47.96 13.31 22.65
N GLU A 484 47.83 14.59 22.30
CA GLU A 484 48.82 15.62 22.65
C GLU A 484 48.95 15.78 24.16
N ARG A 485 47.86 15.61 24.91
CA ARG A 485 47.88 15.65 26.38
C ARG A 485 48.78 14.55 26.98
N ASP A 486 48.85 13.37 26.35
CA ASP A 486 49.69 12.28 26.85
C ASP A 486 51.18 12.65 26.76
N ASP A 487 51.58 13.23 25.62
CA ASP A 487 52.97 13.62 25.33
C ASP A 487 53.39 14.95 25.97
N GLU A 488 52.53 15.98 25.91
CA GLU A 488 52.86 17.38 26.23
C GLU A 488 51.98 18.01 27.32
N GLY A 489 50.90 17.32 27.73
CA GLY A 489 49.97 17.83 28.74
C GLY A 489 50.54 17.82 30.16
N GLY A 490 50.14 18.81 30.96
CA GLY A 490 50.48 18.97 32.37
C GLY A 490 49.29 19.35 33.25
N GLN A 491 49.58 19.71 34.50
CA GLN A 491 48.56 19.98 35.53
C GLN A 491 47.58 21.10 35.14
N GLU A 492 48.03 22.11 34.38
CA GLU A 492 47.17 23.23 33.96
C GLU A 492 46.02 22.79 33.04
N GLN A 493 46.27 21.87 32.10
CA GLN A 493 45.23 21.36 31.20
C GLN A 493 44.21 20.50 31.95
N ASP A 494 44.69 19.72 32.91
CA ASP A 494 43.86 18.88 33.78
C ASP A 494 42.96 19.74 34.69
N GLU A 495 43.52 20.80 35.29
CA GLU A 495 42.75 21.79 36.06
C GLU A 495 41.70 22.50 35.20
N ALA A 496 42.03 22.84 33.95
CA ALA A 496 41.09 23.50 33.04
C ALA A 496 39.92 22.58 32.64
N ALA A 497 40.17 21.30 32.41
CA ALA A 497 39.14 20.32 32.06
C ALA A 497 38.37 19.76 33.26
N PHE A 498 38.87 19.96 34.48
CA PHE A 498 38.33 19.39 35.72
C PHE A 498 36.80 19.54 35.87
N PRO A 499 36.18 20.72 35.65
CA PRO A 499 34.73 20.86 35.81
C PRO A 499 33.92 19.96 34.87
N VAL A 500 34.35 19.86 33.61
CA VAL A 500 33.68 19.04 32.59
C VAL A 500 33.88 17.55 32.88
N VAL A 501 35.11 17.14 33.20
CA VAL A 501 35.45 15.76 33.56
C VAL A 501 34.68 15.32 34.80
N ASN A 502 34.64 16.15 35.85
CA ASN A 502 33.92 15.85 37.08
C ASN A 502 32.41 15.70 36.86
N ALA A 503 31.81 16.59 36.06
CA ALA A 503 30.39 16.51 35.72
C ALA A 503 30.07 15.22 34.93
N LEU A 504 30.88 14.88 33.93
CA LEU A 504 30.73 13.65 33.14
C LEU A 504 30.87 12.39 34.02
N ASN A 505 31.89 12.34 34.89
CA ASN A 505 32.10 11.24 35.82
C ASN A 505 30.92 11.09 36.79
N THR A 506 30.45 12.18 37.39
CA THR A 506 29.30 12.20 38.30
C THR A 506 28.00 11.78 37.62
N CYS A 507 27.88 12.03 36.30
CA CYS A 507 26.74 11.60 35.50
C CYS A 507 26.86 10.16 34.95
N GLY A 508 27.93 9.44 35.30
CA GLY A 508 28.10 8.02 34.97
C GLY A 508 28.78 7.75 33.62
N ALA A 509 29.41 8.75 33.00
CA ALA A 509 30.11 8.56 31.72
C ALA A 509 31.25 7.52 31.83
N THR A 510 31.98 7.47 32.94
CA THR A 510 33.03 6.47 33.20
C THR A 510 32.47 5.05 33.17
N ALA A 511 31.36 4.82 33.89
CA ALA A 511 30.70 3.53 33.95
C ALA A 511 30.18 3.12 32.57
N LEU A 512 29.65 4.08 31.81
CA LEU A 512 29.24 3.86 30.43
C LEU A 512 30.43 3.46 29.54
N CYS A 513 31.58 4.12 29.64
CA CYS A 513 32.77 3.73 28.85
C CYS A 513 33.17 2.28 29.14
N LEU A 514 33.16 1.86 30.41
CA LEU A 514 33.43 0.46 30.79
C LEU A 514 32.38 -0.51 30.24
N ASP A 515 31.11 -0.11 30.22
CA ASP A 515 30.04 -0.90 29.62
C ASP A 515 30.22 -1.09 28.11
N LEU A 516 30.72 -0.05 27.41
CA LEU A 516 30.89 -0.02 25.96
C LEU A 516 32.17 -0.70 25.45
N ILE A 517 33.18 -0.93 26.29
CA ILE A 517 34.41 -1.64 25.93
C ILE A 517 34.23 -3.17 25.98
N ALA A 518 33.09 -3.65 26.48
CA ALA A 518 32.79 -5.07 26.59
C ALA A 518 32.72 -5.78 25.23
N ASP A 519 33.01 -7.08 25.25
CA ASP A 519 32.89 -7.95 24.08
C ASP A 519 31.43 -8.01 23.57
N GLY A 520 31.27 -7.91 22.25
CA GLY A 520 29.97 -7.83 21.56
C GLY A 520 29.52 -6.42 21.13
N ILE A 521 30.20 -5.36 21.60
CA ILE A 521 29.98 -3.98 21.13
C ILE A 521 30.79 -3.72 19.85
N ASP A 522 30.29 -2.85 18.98
CA ASP A 522 30.98 -2.46 17.74
C ASP A 522 32.38 -1.91 18.03
N LYS A 523 33.38 -2.35 17.24
CA LYS A 523 34.78 -1.98 17.44
C LYS A 523 35.03 -0.47 17.34
N GLY A 524 34.29 0.23 16.47
CA GLY A 524 34.39 1.67 16.34
C GLY A 524 33.94 2.39 17.61
N LEU A 525 32.80 1.96 18.17
CA LEU A 525 32.29 2.48 19.44
C LEU A 525 33.19 2.11 20.62
N GLN A 526 33.71 0.88 20.67
CA GLN A 526 34.68 0.47 21.70
C GLN A 526 35.90 1.38 21.69
N MET A 527 36.49 1.64 20.51
CA MET A 527 37.65 2.53 20.38
C MET A 527 37.33 3.96 20.81
N GLU A 528 36.15 4.48 20.48
CA GLU A 528 35.75 5.83 20.90
C GLU A 528 35.52 5.89 22.42
N ALA A 529 34.95 4.85 23.03
CA ALA A 529 34.78 4.73 24.47
C ALA A 529 36.13 4.63 25.21
N VAL A 530 37.12 3.94 24.65
CA VAL A 530 38.50 3.94 25.20
C VAL A 530 39.09 5.34 25.18
N LYS A 531 39.02 6.04 24.03
CA LYS A 531 39.52 7.42 23.91
C LYS A 531 38.85 8.36 24.90
N MET A 532 37.53 8.26 25.04
CA MET A 532 36.79 9.02 26.04
C MET A 532 37.23 8.66 27.46
N GLY A 533 37.44 7.38 27.74
CA GLY A 533 37.98 6.91 29.02
C GLY A 533 39.32 7.53 29.36
N VAL A 534 40.25 7.64 28.40
CA VAL A 534 41.54 8.33 28.58
C VAL A 534 41.33 9.81 28.91
N GLY A 535 40.41 10.49 28.22
CA GLY A 535 40.06 11.88 28.53
C GLY A 535 39.47 12.09 29.92
N LEU A 536 38.83 11.07 30.51
CA LEU A 536 38.24 11.13 31.85
C LEU A 536 39.23 10.84 32.99
N LEU A 537 40.42 10.31 32.68
CA LEU A 537 41.47 10.08 33.66
C LEU A 537 42.25 11.37 33.88
N PHE A 538 42.57 11.70 35.14
CA PHE A 538 43.57 12.72 35.45
C PHE A 538 44.97 12.11 35.33
N LYS A 539 45.94 12.91 34.86
CA LYS A 539 47.35 12.51 34.83
C LYS A 539 47.86 12.61 36.28
N GLU A 540 48.37 11.50 36.82
CA GLU A 540 48.96 11.46 38.19
C GLU A 540 50.21 12.32 38.32
#